data_AF-A0AAV2WQF1-F1
#
_entry.id   AF-A0AAV2WQF1-F1
#
_cell.length_a   1.000
_cell.length_b   1.000
_cell.length_c   1.000
_cell.angle_alpha   90.00
_cell.angle_beta   90.00
_cell.angle_gamma   90.00
#
_symmetry.space_group_name_H-M   'P 1'
#
loop_
_entity.id
_entity.type
_entity.pdbx_description
1 polymer ?
#
loop_
_entity_poly.entity_id
_entity_poly.type
_entity_poly.pdbx_seq_one_letter_code
_entity_poly.pdbx_strand_id
1 'polypeptide(L)'
;MHLRPSIPNGNYITPPRPVDVARFVPELARFARSTTRLHPRPAVPAAQQSSIGGPMLWPRAEPWPTCTAPYFHWNLDTLGSEPEYQHLHAAPNSLIPVLQLFASDAPTIRFPDDADLLQLLWCPVIHAHVPGQPDAYAPAITLLWRNSAALSAVAATPAPPVDFEPECIPRPCALHPEVVPEYPLDLPDALWDRIGTIEDAGWGLDLNYADDLSVAPGCKVGGWPKWHAMDPYAIPCPDCGTPRELLICLDTYERGHGARTWSVQDGLGSDIDSDQPTGLVVGRGGDVQIFSCPEDPRHPIHVLVQG
;
A
#
# COMPACT_ATOMS: atom_id res chain seq x y z
N MET A 1 -26.08 9.62 -12.22
CA MET A 1 -24.64 9.31 -12.32
C MET A 1 -23.98 10.48 -13.05
N HIS A 2 -23.64 11.53 -12.31
CA HIS A 2 -22.99 12.71 -12.90
C HIS A 2 -21.50 12.41 -13.05
N LEU A 3 -21.07 12.11 -14.28
CA LEU A 3 -19.66 12.07 -14.63
C LEU A 3 -19.07 13.47 -14.37
N ARG A 4 -18.33 13.62 -13.26
CA ARG A 4 -17.51 14.82 -13.04
C ARG A 4 -16.46 14.88 -14.17
N PRO A 5 -16.21 16.06 -14.75
CA PRO A 5 -15.21 16.20 -15.81
C PRO A 5 -13.84 15.76 -15.29
N SER A 6 -13.12 14.99 -16.11
CA SER A 6 -11.72 14.60 -15.88
C SER A 6 -10.91 15.85 -15.56
N ILE A 7 -10.33 15.91 -14.36
CA ILE A 7 -9.41 16.98 -13.98
C ILE A 7 -8.18 16.83 -14.87
N PRO A 8 -7.75 17.89 -15.58
CA PRO A 8 -6.57 17.82 -16.43
C PRO A 8 -5.35 17.50 -15.56
N ASN A 9 -4.46 16.63 -16.06
CA ASN A 9 -3.16 16.22 -15.50
C ASN A 9 -2.59 17.25 -14.51
N GLY A 10 -3.03 17.17 -13.26
CA GLY A 10 -2.48 17.99 -12.19
C GLY A 10 -1.14 17.39 -11.82
N ASN A 11 -0.15 18.23 -11.54
CA ASN A 11 1.04 17.76 -10.84
C ASN A 11 0.61 17.44 -9.39
N TYR A 12 0.31 16.16 -9.12
CA TYR A 12 0.01 15.67 -7.77
C TYR A 12 1.31 15.62 -6.97
N ILE A 13 1.67 16.77 -6.41
CA ILE A 13 2.93 16.98 -5.70
C ILE A 13 2.63 17.35 -4.26
N THR A 14 3.40 16.77 -3.35
CA THR A 14 3.41 17.07 -1.93
C THR A 14 3.95 18.50 -1.72
N PRO A 15 3.30 19.34 -0.91
CA PRO A 15 3.85 20.64 -0.56
C PRO A 15 5.28 20.53 0.01
N PRO A 16 6.15 21.54 -0.20
CA PRO A 16 7.45 21.56 0.44
C PRO A 16 7.32 21.34 1.95
N ARG A 17 8.19 20.49 2.51
CA ARG A 17 8.21 20.19 3.95
C ARG A 17 8.36 21.50 4.73
N PRO A 18 7.41 21.86 5.62
CA PRO A 18 7.42 23.16 6.29
C PRO A 18 8.54 23.27 7.33
N VAL A 19 9.05 22.12 7.78
CA VAL A 19 10.08 22.00 8.80
C VAL A 19 11.10 20.97 8.34
N ASP A 20 12.39 21.32 8.43
CA ASP A 20 13.49 20.36 8.35
C ASP A 20 13.71 19.73 9.73
N VAL A 21 13.12 18.56 9.97
CA VAL A 21 13.19 17.88 11.27
C VAL A 21 14.62 17.55 11.70
N ALA A 22 15.50 17.23 10.74
CA ALA A 22 16.89 16.91 11.01
C ALA A 22 17.69 18.15 11.48
N ARG A 23 17.21 19.36 11.20
CA ARG A 23 17.83 20.57 11.75
C ARG A 23 17.63 20.69 13.27
N PHE A 24 16.50 20.24 13.80
CA PHE A 24 16.20 20.29 15.24
C PHE A 24 16.66 19.02 15.97
N VAL A 25 16.58 17.87 15.29
CA VAL A 25 17.05 16.57 15.76
C VAL A 25 18.03 15.98 14.74
N PRO A 26 19.32 16.38 14.75
CA PRO A 26 20.32 15.93 13.77
C PRO A 26 20.46 14.41 13.65
N GLU A 27 20.21 13.69 14.74
CA GLU A 27 20.22 12.24 14.79
C GLU A 27 19.15 11.58 13.91
N LEU A 28 18.10 12.30 13.51
CA LEU A 28 17.10 11.81 12.54
C LEU A 28 17.66 11.71 11.12
N ALA A 29 18.72 12.45 10.78
CA ALA A 29 19.26 12.47 9.43
C ALA A 29 19.69 11.07 8.93
N ARG A 30 20.19 10.20 9.83
CA ARG A 30 20.56 8.81 9.48
C ARG A 30 19.37 7.90 9.20
N PHE A 31 18.16 8.32 9.58
CA PHE A 31 16.93 7.59 9.34
C PHE A 31 16.15 8.12 8.14
N ALA A 32 16.63 9.17 7.45
CA ALA A 32 15.98 9.65 6.26
C ALA A 32 15.95 8.55 5.18
N ARG A 33 14.74 8.23 4.68
CA ARG A 33 14.55 7.34 3.53
C ARG A 33 13.67 8.03 2.51
N SER A 34 13.87 7.70 1.23
CA SER A 34 12.95 8.11 0.18
C SER A 34 11.83 7.08 0.03
N THR A 35 10.60 7.56 -0.13
CA THR A 35 9.45 6.77 -0.55
C THR A 35 8.88 7.35 -1.84
N THR A 36 8.23 6.51 -2.64
CA THR A 36 7.47 6.96 -3.82
C THR A 36 5.99 6.92 -3.49
N ARG A 37 5.38 8.10 -3.30
CA ARG A 37 3.93 8.23 -3.18
C ARG A 37 3.29 7.99 -4.55
N LEU A 38 2.24 7.17 -4.61
CA LEU A 38 1.65 6.74 -5.89
C LEU A 38 0.52 7.64 -6.37
N HIS A 39 -0.11 8.41 -5.47
CA HIS A 39 -1.19 9.36 -5.76
C HIS A 39 -2.25 8.82 -6.75
N PRO A 40 -2.91 7.68 -6.48
CA PRO A 40 -3.93 7.11 -7.36
C PRO A 40 -5.06 8.09 -7.65
N ARG A 41 -5.49 8.15 -8.91
CA ARG A 41 -6.66 8.92 -9.35
C ARG A 41 -7.57 8.09 -10.25
N PRO A 42 -8.91 8.09 -10.02
CA PRO A 42 -9.83 7.31 -10.84
C PRO A 42 -9.65 7.59 -12.33
N ALA A 43 -9.38 6.54 -13.11
CA ALA A 43 -9.09 6.65 -14.54
C ALA A 43 -9.33 5.30 -15.24
N VAL A 44 -9.09 5.23 -16.55
CA VAL A 44 -9.11 3.98 -17.33
C VAL A 44 -7.69 3.72 -17.86
N PRO A 45 -6.77 3.23 -17.02
CA PRO A 45 -5.38 3.01 -17.42
C PRO A 45 -5.26 1.87 -18.44
N ALA A 46 -4.31 2.00 -19.35
CA ALA A 46 -3.91 0.92 -20.24
C ALA A 46 -3.04 -0.09 -19.48
N ALA A 47 -2.99 -1.34 -19.98
CA ALA A 47 -2.15 -2.38 -19.39
C ALA A 47 -0.65 -2.03 -19.42
N GLN A 48 -0.20 -1.11 -20.28
CA GLN A 48 1.20 -0.67 -20.36
C GLN A 48 1.55 0.45 -19.36
N GLN A 49 0.66 0.73 -18.40
CA GLN A 49 0.86 1.79 -17.41
C GLN A 49 0.88 1.20 -16.00
N SER A 50 1.58 1.87 -15.09
CA SER A 50 1.41 1.62 -13.67
C SER A 50 0.00 2.06 -13.25
N SER A 51 -0.69 1.20 -12.51
CA SER A 51 -2.09 1.43 -12.12
C SER A 51 -2.48 0.62 -10.89
N ILE A 52 -3.51 1.11 -10.19
CA ILE A 52 -4.24 0.35 -9.18
C ILE A 52 -5.58 -0.08 -9.77
N GLY A 53 -5.99 -1.33 -9.57
CA GLY A 53 -7.25 -1.91 -10.07
C GLY A 53 -7.41 -1.92 -11.60
N GLY A 54 -6.37 -1.55 -12.35
CA GLY A 54 -6.35 -1.51 -13.80
C GLY A 54 -6.09 -2.87 -14.45
N PRO A 55 -6.18 -2.95 -15.79
CA PRO A 55 -5.75 -4.13 -16.52
C PRO A 55 -4.24 -4.37 -16.37
N MET A 56 -3.83 -5.64 -16.41
CA MET A 56 -2.42 -6.04 -16.28
C MET A 56 -1.83 -6.52 -17.62
N LEU A 57 -0.53 -6.31 -17.83
CA LEU A 57 0.25 -7.05 -18.83
C LEU A 57 0.28 -8.52 -18.43
N TRP A 58 -0.42 -9.36 -19.20
CA TRP A 58 -0.58 -10.76 -18.87
C TRP A 58 -0.39 -11.67 -20.09
N PRO A 59 0.50 -12.66 -20.06
CA PRO A 59 0.68 -13.59 -21.18
C PRO A 59 -0.60 -14.38 -21.46
N ARG A 60 -1.03 -14.43 -22.73
CA ARG A 60 -2.25 -15.16 -23.13
C ARG A 60 -2.27 -16.63 -22.70
N ALA A 61 -1.11 -17.28 -22.72
CA ALA A 61 -0.97 -18.69 -22.42
C ALA A 61 -0.80 -18.99 -20.92
N GLU A 62 -0.57 -17.96 -20.09
CA GLU A 62 -0.39 -18.13 -18.66
C GLU A 62 -1.77 -18.12 -17.98
N PRO A 63 -2.16 -19.19 -17.27
CA PRO A 63 -3.42 -19.21 -16.54
C PRO A 63 -3.42 -18.14 -15.45
N TRP A 64 -4.59 -17.55 -15.21
CA TRP A 64 -4.73 -16.56 -14.15
C TRP A 64 -4.66 -17.24 -12.76
N PRO A 65 -3.95 -16.67 -11.76
CA PRO A 65 -3.84 -17.27 -10.44
C PRO A 65 -5.17 -17.30 -9.68
N THR A 66 -5.35 -18.33 -8.86
CA THR A 66 -6.54 -18.51 -8.01
C THR A 66 -6.15 -18.81 -6.56
N CYS A 67 -6.97 -18.37 -5.61
CA CYS A 67 -6.87 -18.72 -4.20
C CYS A 67 -7.69 -19.98 -3.87
N THR A 68 -7.11 -20.88 -3.09
CA THR A 68 -7.82 -22.01 -2.47
C THR A 68 -7.65 -22.03 -0.95
N ALA A 69 -7.01 -21.00 -0.38
CA ALA A 69 -6.81 -20.92 1.06
C ALA A 69 -8.15 -20.65 1.76
N PRO A 70 -8.41 -21.25 2.93
CA PRO A 70 -9.57 -20.88 3.74
C PRO A 70 -9.51 -19.41 4.12
N TYR A 71 -10.66 -18.76 4.21
CA TYR A 71 -10.78 -17.35 4.56
C TYR A 71 -11.63 -17.13 5.82
N PHE A 72 -11.50 -15.95 6.40
CA PHE A 72 -12.31 -15.50 7.52
C PHE A 72 -13.66 -15.01 7.00
N HIS A 73 -14.74 -15.59 7.49
CA HIS A 73 -16.09 -15.22 7.10
C HIS A 73 -16.93 -14.91 8.33
N TRP A 74 -17.65 -13.80 8.30
CA TRP A 74 -18.64 -13.49 9.33
C TRP A 74 -19.94 -13.04 8.67
N ASN A 75 -21.00 -13.83 8.84
CA ASN A 75 -22.33 -13.51 8.33
C ASN A 75 -23.03 -12.45 9.21
N LEU A 76 -22.78 -11.17 8.92
CA LEU A 76 -23.35 -10.05 9.65
C LEU A 76 -24.88 -9.91 9.49
N ASP A 77 -25.48 -10.54 8.49
CA ASP A 77 -26.93 -10.52 8.27
C ASP A 77 -27.70 -11.45 9.23
N THR A 78 -26.99 -12.37 9.88
CA THR A 78 -27.58 -13.34 10.80
C THR A 78 -27.23 -12.97 12.24
N LEU A 79 -28.21 -12.44 12.98
CA LEU A 79 -28.02 -12.09 14.40
C LEU A 79 -27.58 -13.32 15.20
N GLY A 80 -26.45 -13.20 15.91
CA GLY A 80 -25.87 -14.30 16.70
C GLY A 80 -25.06 -15.30 15.89
N SER A 81 -24.72 -14.98 14.64
CA SER A 81 -23.72 -15.75 13.89
C SER A 81 -22.34 -15.62 14.55
N GLU A 82 -21.64 -16.75 14.60
CA GLU A 82 -20.25 -16.80 15.04
C GLU A 82 -19.32 -16.69 13.82
N PRO A 83 -18.14 -16.07 13.96
CA PRO A 83 -17.17 -15.99 12.88
C PRO A 83 -16.58 -17.37 12.53
N GLU A 84 -16.42 -17.62 11.23
CA GLU A 84 -15.78 -18.79 10.66
C GLU A 84 -14.36 -18.45 10.20
N TYR A 85 -13.34 -19.01 10.85
CA TYR A 85 -11.93 -18.72 10.53
C TYR A 85 -11.34 -19.57 9.41
N GLN A 86 -12.06 -20.62 8.99
CA GLN A 86 -11.61 -21.59 7.99
C GLN A 86 -12.69 -21.83 6.94
N HIS A 87 -13.44 -20.79 6.58
CA HIS A 87 -14.44 -20.89 5.53
C HIS A 87 -13.76 -21.21 4.20
N LEU A 88 -14.28 -22.19 3.46
CA LEU A 88 -13.69 -22.63 2.20
C LEU A 88 -14.31 -21.89 1.04
N HIS A 89 -13.50 -21.52 0.06
CA HIS A 89 -14.00 -21.07 -1.22
C HIS A 89 -14.87 -22.15 -1.89
N ALA A 90 -15.96 -21.74 -2.53
CA ALA A 90 -16.85 -22.66 -3.25
C ALA A 90 -16.17 -23.31 -4.47
N ALA A 91 -15.19 -22.62 -5.07
CA ALA A 91 -14.30 -23.06 -6.13
C ALA A 91 -12.98 -22.24 -6.04
N PRO A 92 -11.87 -22.63 -6.69
CA PRO A 92 -10.68 -21.78 -6.72
C PRO A 92 -11.01 -20.35 -7.12
N ASN A 93 -10.84 -19.42 -6.19
CA ASN A 93 -11.33 -18.05 -6.32
C ASN A 93 -10.33 -17.23 -7.13
N SER A 94 -10.77 -16.54 -8.18
CA SER A 94 -9.85 -15.78 -9.03
C SER A 94 -9.23 -14.63 -8.24
N LEU A 95 -7.89 -14.52 -8.24
CA LEU A 95 -7.24 -13.36 -7.67
C LEU A 95 -7.59 -12.14 -8.52
N ILE A 96 -7.76 -10.98 -7.91
CA ILE A 96 -8.02 -9.74 -8.65
C ILE A 96 -6.71 -8.96 -8.87
N PRO A 97 -6.60 -8.17 -9.95
CA PRO A 97 -5.49 -7.25 -10.14
C PRO A 97 -5.61 -6.09 -9.17
N VAL A 98 -4.56 -5.83 -8.39
CA VAL A 98 -4.58 -4.75 -7.39
C VAL A 98 -3.63 -3.65 -7.75
N LEU A 99 -2.37 -3.99 -8.03
CA LEU A 99 -1.33 -3.03 -8.42
C LEU A 99 -0.50 -3.61 -9.54
N GLN A 100 -0.28 -2.81 -10.59
CA GLN A 100 0.78 -3.02 -11.55
C GLN A 100 1.72 -1.82 -11.49
N LEU A 101 3.01 -2.07 -11.39
CA LEU A 101 4.00 -1.01 -11.16
C LEU A 101 5.27 -1.28 -11.96
N PHE A 102 5.58 -0.37 -12.88
CA PHE A 102 6.83 -0.38 -13.62
C PHE A 102 7.96 0.23 -12.78
N ALA A 103 9.18 -0.26 -12.96
CA ALA A 103 10.35 0.21 -12.22
C ALA A 103 10.62 1.71 -12.39
N SER A 104 10.27 2.30 -13.54
CA SER A 104 10.38 3.74 -13.79
C SER A 104 9.52 4.59 -12.85
N ASP A 105 8.42 4.03 -12.37
CA ASP A 105 7.43 4.68 -11.50
C ASP A 105 7.65 4.34 -10.02
N ALA A 106 8.71 3.58 -9.70
CA ALA A 106 8.98 3.07 -8.36
C ALA A 106 10.48 3.08 -8.01
N PRO A 107 11.18 4.22 -8.16
CA PRO A 107 12.63 4.29 -7.98
C PRO A 107 13.11 4.04 -6.53
N THR A 108 12.20 3.97 -5.56
CA THR A 108 12.51 3.78 -4.13
C THR A 108 12.46 2.33 -3.67
N ILE A 109 12.13 1.38 -4.55
CA ILE A 109 12.15 -0.05 -4.25
C ILE A 109 13.09 -0.79 -5.20
N ARG A 110 13.56 -1.95 -4.75
CA ARG A 110 14.44 -2.80 -5.55
C ARG A 110 13.63 -3.80 -6.35
N PHE A 111 13.86 -3.80 -7.66
CA PHE A 111 13.41 -4.86 -8.55
C PHE A 111 14.52 -5.93 -8.66
N PRO A 112 14.17 -7.21 -8.85
CA PRO A 112 15.17 -8.21 -9.23
C PRO A 112 15.83 -7.86 -10.56
N ASP A 113 17.09 -8.28 -10.76
CA ASP A 113 17.93 -7.87 -11.90
C ASP A 113 17.34 -8.19 -13.28
N ASP A 114 16.46 -9.20 -13.36
CA ASP A 114 15.79 -9.68 -14.57
C ASP A 114 14.33 -9.20 -14.72
N ALA A 115 13.89 -8.23 -13.89
CA ALA A 115 12.54 -7.71 -13.89
C ALA A 115 12.48 -6.18 -13.83
N ASP A 116 11.49 -5.61 -14.49
CA ASP A 116 11.18 -4.17 -14.51
C ASP A 116 9.68 -3.90 -14.25
N LEU A 117 8.91 -4.95 -13.96
CA LEU A 117 7.48 -4.90 -13.69
C LEU A 117 7.14 -5.71 -12.44
N LEU A 118 6.44 -5.08 -11.50
CA LEU A 118 5.86 -5.71 -10.33
C LEU A 118 4.34 -5.75 -10.50
N GLN A 119 3.75 -6.93 -10.27
CA GLN A 119 2.31 -7.11 -10.26
C GLN A 119 1.88 -7.73 -8.94
N LEU A 120 0.90 -7.11 -8.30
CA LEU A 120 0.26 -7.56 -7.08
C LEU A 120 -1.15 -8.00 -7.42
N LEU A 121 -1.42 -9.27 -7.18
CA LEU A 121 -2.76 -9.83 -7.18
C LEU A 121 -3.13 -10.23 -5.76
N TRP A 122 -4.42 -10.17 -5.41
CA TRP A 122 -4.87 -10.73 -4.14
C TRP A 122 -6.22 -11.41 -4.22
N CYS A 123 -6.51 -12.25 -3.22
CA CYS A 123 -7.85 -12.77 -3.02
C CYS A 123 -8.72 -11.65 -2.43
N PRO A 124 -9.89 -11.32 -3.02
CA PRO A 124 -10.72 -10.21 -2.57
C PRO A 124 -11.56 -10.55 -1.33
N VAL A 125 -11.04 -11.36 -0.41
CA VAL A 125 -11.61 -11.66 0.91
C VAL A 125 -10.48 -11.70 1.93
N ILE A 126 -10.80 -11.52 3.21
CA ILE A 126 -9.81 -11.54 4.29
C ILE A 126 -9.56 -12.97 4.76
N HIS A 127 -8.28 -13.34 4.88
CA HIS A 127 -7.86 -14.64 5.40
C HIS A 127 -7.34 -14.50 6.84
N ALA A 128 -7.85 -15.33 7.75
CA ALA A 128 -7.33 -15.40 9.12
C ALA A 128 -5.83 -15.81 9.13
N HIS A 129 -5.43 -16.66 8.19
CA HIS A 129 -4.04 -17.08 7.98
C HIS A 129 -3.69 -16.93 6.51
N VAL A 130 -2.51 -16.36 6.21
CA VAL A 130 -1.94 -16.35 4.85
C VAL A 130 -0.69 -17.25 4.81
N PRO A 131 -0.22 -17.67 3.63
CA PRO A 131 0.94 -18.56 3.53
C PRO A 131 2.15 -18.04 4.32
N GLY A 132 2.62 -18.85 5.29
CA GLY A 132 3.76 -18.49 6.14
C GLY A 132 3.45 -17.51 7.28
N GLN A 133 2.21 -17.09 7.47
CA GLN A 133 1.83 -16.12 8.49
C GLN A 133 0.45 -16.44 9.11
N PRO A 134 0.40 -17.09 10.29
CA PRO A 134 -0.84 -17.27 11.02
C PRO A 134 -1.34 -15.94 11.60
N ASP A 135 -2.66 -15.84 11.85
CA ASP A 135 -3.30 -14.69 12.49
C ASP A 135 -3.02 -13.36 11.77
N ALA A 136 -2.94 -13.41 10.44
CA ALA A 136 -2.60 -12.27 9.59
C ALA A 136 -3.80 -11.34 9.36
N TYR A 137 -5.02 -11.90 9.31
CA TYR A 137 -6.25 -11.17 8.98
C TYR A 137 -6.07 -10.23 7.78
N ALA A 138 -5.58 -10.79 6.67
CA ALA A 138 -5.16 -10.06 5.49
C ALA A 138 -5.65 -10.77 4.21
N PRO A 139 -5.78 -10.06 3.07
CA PRO A 139 -5.99 -10.72 1.80
C PRO A 139 -4.79 -11.63 1.46
N ALA A 140 -5.04 -12.75 0.79
CA ALA A 140 -3.97 -13.63 0.32
C ALA A 140 -3.30 -12.99 -0.91
N ILE A 141 -2.03 -12.59 -0.77
CA ILE A 141 -1.29 -11.81 -1.77
C ILE A 141 -0.39 -12.70 -2.61
N THR A 142 -0.34 -12.42 -3.92
CA THR A 142 0.64 -12.95 -4.87
C THR A 142 1.38 -11.80 -5.53
N LEU A 143 2.71 -11.79 -5.39
CA LEU A 143 3.59 -10.87 -6.12
C LEU A 143 4.25 -11.57 -7.29
N LEU A 144 4.24 -10.92 -8.45
CA LEU A 144 4.89 -11.39 -9.66
C LEU A 144 5.88 -10.33 -10.13
N TRP A 145 7.16 -10.71 -10.20
CA TRP A 145 8.23 -9.92 -10.79
C TRP A 145 8.44 -10.37 -12.23
N ARG A 146 8.30 -9.45 -13.19
CA ARG A 146 8.33 -9.77 -14.63
C ARG A 146 9.23 -8.83 -15.40
N ASN A 147 9.71 -9.32 -16.54
CA ASN A 147 10.30 -8.52 -17.60
C ASN A 147 9.20 -8.09 -18.57
N SER A 148 8.86 -6.82 -18.56
CA SER A 148 7.80 -6.22 -19.37
C SER A 148 8.03 -6.40 -20.88
N ALA A 149 9.29 -6.38 -21.33
CA ALA A 149 9.63 -6.57 -22.74
C ALA A 149 9.38 -8.01 -23.23
N ALA A 150 9.37 -8.99 -22.32
CA ALA A 150 9.00 -10.37 -22.62
C ALA A 150 7.47 -10.57 -22.67
N LEU A 151 6.69 -9.62 -22.14
CA LEU A 151 5.23 -9.64 -22.19
C LEU A 151 4.77 -8.95 -23.47
N SER A 152 4.44 -9.74 -24.50
CA SER A 152 3.72 -9.21 -25.67
C SER A 152 2.47 -8.46 -25.21
N ALA A 153 2.08 -7.37 -25.90
CA ALA A 153 0.91 -6.55 -25.57
C ALA A 153 -0.40 -7.36 -25.54
N VAL A 154 -0.65 -8.03 -24.42
CA VAL A 154 -1.81 -8.84 -24.12
C VAL A 154 -2.26 -8.44 -22.73
N ALA A 155 -3.53 -8.07 -22.63
CA ALA A 155 -4.23 -7.97 -21.37
C ALA A 155 -5.17 -9.18 -21.29
N ALA A 156 -5.02 -9.98 -20.23
CA ALA A 156 -6.02 -10.96 -19.87
C ALA A 156 -6.95 -10.31 -18.84
N THR A 157 -8.26 -10.51 -19.01
CA THR A 157 -9.23 -10.21 -17.95
C THR A 157 -9.40 -11.49 -17.13
N PRO A 158 -9.19 -11.47 -15.81
CA PRO A 158 -9.49 -12.62 -14.97
C PRO A 158 -10.97 -13.00 -15.07
N ALA A 159 -11.28 -14.25 -14.76
CA ALA A 159 -12.65 -14.60 -14.42
C ALA A 159 -13.07 -13.80 -13.18
N PRO A 160 -14.34 -13.35 -13.08
CA PRO A 160 -14.81 -12.69 -11.87
C PRO A 160 -14.61 -13.59 -10.63
N PRO A 161 -14.19 -13.03 -9.48
CA PRO A 161 -14.15 -13.77 -8.23
C PRO A 161 -15.57 -14.22 -7.85
N VAL A 162 -15.67 -15.40 -7.23
CA VAL A 162 -16.93 -15.94 -6.70
C VAL A 162 -17.16 -15.38 -5.30
N ASP A 163 -16.13 -15.47 -4.45
CA ASP A 163 -16.15 -14.98 -3.08
C ASP A 163 -15.41 -13.65 -3.04
N PHE A 164 -16.09 -12.57 -2.63
CA PHE A 164 -15.47 -11.25 -2.53
C PHE A 164 -16.18 -10.35 -1.54
N GLU A 165 -15.40 -9.45 -0.95
CA GLU A 165 -15.83 -8.27 -0.22
C GLU A 165 -15.65 -7.06 -1.16
N PRO A 166 -16.71 -6.27 -1.44
CA PRO A 166 -16.61 -5.14 -2.37
C PRO A 166 -15.50 -4.14 -2.01
N GLU A 167 -15.26 -3.98 -0.72
CA GLU A 167 -14.24 -3.11 -0.11
C GLU A 167 -12.80 -3.55 -0.41
N CYS A 168 -12.59 -4.84 -0.74
CA CYS A 168 -11.30 -5.38 -1.14
C CYS A 168 -11.03 -5.24 -2.66
N ILE A 169 -11.97 -4.68 -3.44
CA ILE A 169 -11.84 -4.55 -4.90
C ILE A 169 -11.55 -3.08 -5.26
N PRO A 170 -10.33 -2.76 -5.74
CA PRO A 170 -9.99 -1.40 -6.09
C PRO A 170 -10.69 -0.93 -7.37
N ARG A 171 -11.15 0.31 -7.37
CA ARG A 171 -11.50 1.09 -8.56
C ARG A 171 -10.25 1.32 -9.41
N PRO A 172 -10.33 1.21 -10.75
CA PRO A 172 -9.21 1.51 -11.64
C PRO A 172 -8.71 2.95 -11.47
N CYS A 173 -7.41 3.09 -11.23
CA CYS A 173 -6.73 4.36 -11.02
C CYS A 173 -5.44 4.45 -11.85
N ALA A 174 -5.21 5.62 -12.45
CA ALA A 174 -3.88 5.99 -12.92
C ALA A 174 -3.04 6.46 -11.74
N LEU A 175 -1.72 6.21 -11.79
CA LEU A 175 -0.79 6.64 -10.75
C LEU A 175 -0.03 7.89 -11.19
N HIS A 176 0.35 8.69 -10.20
CA HIS A 176 1.15 9.90 -10.37
C HIS A 176 2.33 9.87 -9.39
N PRO A 177 3.36 9.07 -9.67
CA PRO A 177 4.45 8.82 -8.73
C PRO A 177 5.22 10.09 -8.34
N GLU A 178 5.51 10.23 -7.04
CA GLU A 178 6.31 11.32 -6.49
C GLU A 178 7.29 10.78 -5.44
N VAL A 179 8.57 11.08 -5.60
CA VAL A 179 9.60 10.71 -4.62
C VAL A 179 9.71 11.78 -3.55
N VAL A 180 9.52 11.40 -2.29
CA VAL A 180 9.61 12.30 -1.13
C VAL A 180 10.47 11.68 -0.02
N PRO A 181 11.19 12.49 0.78
CA PRO A 181 11.85 11.99 1.98
C PRO A 181 10.85 11.79 3.12
N GLU A 182 11.07 10.77 3.92
CA GLU A 182 10.34 10.49 5.15
C GLU A 182 11.26 9.95 6.26
N TYR A 183 10.72 9.93 7.47
CA TYR A 183 11.39 9.47 8.68
C TYR A 183 10.52 8.41 9.38
N PRO A 184 11.09 7.52 10.22
CA PRO A 184 10.33 6.45 10.85
C PRO A 184 9.59 6.92 12.10
N LEU A 185 8.60 6.13 12.50
CA LEU A 185 8.00 6.17 13.84
C LEU A 185 8.70 5.21 14.82
N ASP A 186 9.32 4.15 14.29
CA ASP A 186 10.12 3.20 15.08
C ASP A 186 11.49 3.81 15.39
N LEU A 187 11.54 4.57 16.49
CA LEU A 187 12.72 5.31 16.96
C LEU A 187 13.05 4.91 18.40
N PRO A 188 14.33 4.94 18.80
CA PRO A 188 14.71 4.78 20.21
C PRO A 188 14.05 5.83 21.10
N ASP A 189 13.69 5.44 22.32
CA ASP A 189 13.02 6.31 23.32
C ASP A 189 13.69 7.67 23.49
N ALA A 190 15.03 7.71 23.55
CA ALA A 190 15.77 8.97 23.69
C ALA A 190 15.56 9.95 22.53
N LEU A 191 15.26 9.47 21.32
CA LEU A 191 14.88 10.34 20.19
C LEU A 191 13.43 10.77 20.30
N TRP A 192 12.53 9.89 20.74
CA TRP A 192 11.13 10.25 21.00
C TRP A 192 11.00 11.31 22.10
N ASP A 193 11.75 11.20 23.20
CA ASP A 193 11.78 12.22 24.28
C ASP A 193 12.21 13.60 23.74
N ARG A 194 13.21 13.60 22.87
CA ARG A 194 13.72 14.84 22.26
C ARG A 194 12.74 15.43 21.26
N ILE A 195 12.09 14.59 20.45
CA ILE A 195 11.01 14.99 19.54
C ILE A 195 9.87 15.60 20.34
N GLY A 196 9.42 14.94 21.42
CA GLY A 196 8.34 15.42 22.28
C GLY A 196 8.63 16.80 22.86
N THR A 197 9.85 17.04 23.33
CA THR A 197 10.26 18.36 23.84
C THR A 197 10.16 19.48 22.77
N ILE A 198 10.47 19.16 21.51
CA ILE A 198 10.37 20.13 20.40
C ILE A 198 8.92 20.30 19.95
N GLU A 199 8.15 19.22 19.98
CA GLU A 199 6.74 19.17 19.64
C GLU A 199 5.87 19.93 20.62
N ASP A 200 6.23 19.98 21.91
CA ASP A 200 5.58 20.85 22.91
C ASP A 200 5.66 22.34 22.51
N ALA A 201 6.67 22.72 21.72
CA ALA A 201 6.79 24.05 21.10
C ALA A 201 6.15 24.13 19.70
N GLY A 202 5.42 23.08 19.30
CA GLY A 202 4.66 22.95 18.05
C GLY A 202 5.52 22.92 16.79
N TRP A 203 6.81 22.62 16.89
CA TRP A 203 7.76 22.78 15.77
C TRP A 203 7.73 24.18 15.12
N GLY A 204 7.29 25.20 15.87
CA GLY A 204 7.09 26.57 15.40
C GLY A 204 5.87 26.79 14.49
N LEU A 205 5.08 25.76 14.21
CA LEU A 205 3.94 25.79 13.27
C LEU A 205 2.72 24.98 13.76
N ASP A 206 2.67 24.63 15.04
CA ASP A 206 1.65 23.77 15.64
C ASP A 206 1.51 22.43 14.90
N LEU A 207 2.65 21.78 14.60
CA LEU A 207 2.73 20.50 13.90
C LEU A 207 3.03 19.37 14.88
N ASN A 208 2.69 18.14 14.52
CA ASN A 208 3.13 16.95 15.23
C ASN A 208 4.04 16.07 14.36
N TYR A 209 5.01 15.41 14.95
CA TYR A 209 6.00 14.63 14.22
C TYR A 209 5.35 13.44 13.54
N ALA A 210 4.49 12.70 14.23
CA ALA A 210 3.94 11.45 13.74
C ALA A 210 3.13 11.63 12.44
N ASP A 211 2.17 12.55 12.45
CA ASP A 211 1.25 12.80 11.34
C ASP A 211 1.82 13.81 10.33
N ASP A 212 2.43 14.90 10.80
CA ASP A 212 2.85 15.98 9.92
C ASP A 212 4.30 15.82 9.45
N LEU A 213 5.20 15.11 10.15
CA LEU A 213 6.64 15.17 9.85
C LEU A 213 7.37 13.85 9.61
N SER A 214 6.74 12.72 9.87
CA SER A 214 7.34 11.40 9.83
C SER A 214 7.00 10.66 8.53
N VAL A 215 6.01 9.76 8.57
CA VAL A 215 5.69 8.82 7.49
C VAL A 215 4.57 9.37 6.61
N ALA A 216 4.79 9.36 5.28
CA ALA A 216 3.78 9.86 4.34
C ALA A 216 2.51 8.99 4.33
N PRO A 217 1.30 9.60 4.27
CA PRO A 217 0.05 8.87 4.11
C PRO A 217 -0.23 8.45 2.66
N GLY A 218 -1.24 7.58 2.50
CA GLY A 218 -1.69 7.14 1.18
C GLY A 218 -0.91 5.96 0.63
N CYS A 219 -1.28 5.57 -0.59
CA CYS A 219 -0.63 4.50 -1.32
C CYS A 219 0.81 4.90 -1.69
N LYS A 220 1.78 4.08 -1.30
CA LYS A 220 3.21 4.35 -1.54
C LYS A 220 4.04 3.07 -1.66
N VAL A 221 5.27 3.21 -2.15
CA VAL A 221 6.26 2.13 -2.20
C VAL A 221 7.60 2.54 -1.62
N GLY A 222 8.24 1.62 -0.90
CA GLY A 222 9.48 1.87 -0.19
C GLY A 222 9.32 2.84 0.99
N GLY A 223 10.45 3.23 1.57
CA GLY A 223 10.51 4.12 2.71
C GLY A 223 10.28 3.41 4.04
N TRP A 224 9.41 3.97 4.89
CA TRP A 224 9.12 3.53 6.25
C TRP A 224 7.67 3.05 6.41
N PRO A 225 7.45 1.96 7.15
CA PRO A 225 6.12 1.51 7.53
C PRO A 225 5.45 2.53 8.46
N LYS A 226 4.12 2.53 8.40
CA LYS A 226 3.30 3.21 9.40
C LYS A 226 3.05 2.26 10.57
N TRP A 227 2.90 2.83 11.76
CA TRP A 227 2.58 2.12 12.99
C TRP A 227 1.51 2.92 13.73
N HIS A 228 0.23 2.65 13.43
CA HIS A 228 -0.90 3.39 14.01
C HIS A 228 -1.89 2.52 14.79
N ALA A 229 -1.93 1.21 14.52
CA ALA A 229 -2.75 0.25 15.25
C ALA A 229 -1.94 -0.66 16.20
N MET A 230 -0.65 -0.84 15.93
CA MET A 230 0.24 -1.73 16.67
C MET A 230 1.62 -1.10 16.87
N ASP A 231 2.29 -1.50 17.94
CA ASP A 231 3.69 -1.13 18.16
C ASP A 231 4.60 -1.77 17.09
N PRO A 232 5.69 -1.09 16.70
CA PRO A 232 6.69 -1.66 15.82
C PRO A 232 7.26 -2.98 16.35
N TYR A 233 7.46 -3.94 15.45
CA TYR A 233 8.10 -5.22 15.79
C TYR A 233 9.04 -5.67 14.67
N ALA A 234 10.00 -6.53 15.03
CA ALA A 234 10.96 -7.07 14.08
C ALA A 234 10.29 -8.02 13.07
N ILE A 235 10.54 -7.77 11.78
CA ILE A 235 10.02 -8.60 10.68
C ILE A 235 11.22 -9.23 9.94
N PRO A 236 11.89 -10.26 10.51
CA PRO A 236 13.03 -10.90 9.84
C PRO A 236 12.57 -11.69 8.61
N CYS A 237 13.40 -11.74 7.58
CA CYS A 237 13.21 -12.64 6.46
C CYS A 237 13.46 -14.10 6.92
N PRO A 238 12.56 -15.06 6.65
CA PRO A 238 12.72 -16.46 7.07
C PRO A 238 13.88 -17.15 6.36
N ASP A 239 14.26 -16.68 5.17
CA ASP A 239 15.27 -17.35 4.34
C ASP A 239 16.70 -16.91 4.69
N CYS A 240 16.91 -15.62 4.99
CA CYS A 240 18.25 -15.06 5.23
C CYS A 240 18.42 -14.32 6.57
N GLY A 241 17.34 -14.06 7.30
CA GLY A 241 17.38 -13.35 8.59
C GLY A 241 17.47 -11.82 8.49
N THR A 242 17.77 -11.25 7.32
CA THR A 242 17.80 -9.78 7.13
C THR A 242 16.42 -9.19 7.43
N PRO A 243 16.33 -8.09 8.21
CA PRO A 243 15.07 -7.39 8.43
C PRO A 243 14.43 -7.02 7.09
N ARG A 244 13.17 -7.41 6.92
CA ARG A 244 12.38 -7.00 5.75
C ARG A 244 12.09 -5.50 5.84
N GLU A 245 11.95 -4.87 4.69
CA GLU A 245 11.61 -3.46 4.55
C GLU A 245 10.23 -3.29 3.91
N LEU A 246 9.60 -2.13 4.09
CA LEU A 246 8.32 -1.84 3.45
C LEU A 246 8.51 -1.86 1.92
N LEU A 247 7.76 -2.71 1.23
CA LEU A 247 7.69 -2.75 -0.21
C LEU A 247 6.56 -1.85 -0.71
N ILE A 248 5.33 -2.11 -0.24
CA ILE A 248 4.10 -1.44 -0.67
C ILE A 248 3.25 -1.14 0.56
N CYS A 249 2.66 0.04 0.59
CA CYS A 249 1.52 0.38 1.44
C CYS A 249 0.32 0.71 0.53
N LEU A 250 -0.80 0.01 0.72
CA LEU A 250 -2.09 0.33 0.10
C LEU A 250 -3.02 0.83 1.21
N ASP A 251 -3.31 2.12 1.17
CA ASP A 251 -4.06 2.83 2.19
C ASP A 251 -5.52 3.00 1.77
N THR A 252 -6.43 2.97 2.74
CA THR A 252 -7.82 3.37 2.53
C THR A 252 -7.89 4.85 2.13
N TYR A 253 -7.04 5.70 2.72
CA TYR A 253 -7.07 7.15 2.56
C TYR A 253 -5.76 7.72 2.01
N GLU A 254 -5.83 8.52 0.95
CA GLU A 254 -4.68 9.25 0.41
C GLU A 254 -4.27 10.45 1.27
N ARG A 255 -5.18 10.92 2.14
CA ARG A 255 -4.94 12.00 3.10
C ARG A 255 -5.06 11.43 4.51
N GLY A 256 -4.00 11.52 5.30
CA GLY A 256 -4.04 11.12 6.71
C GLY A 256 -4.83 12.12 7.54
N HIS A 257 -5.63 11.62 8.49
CA HIS A 257 -6.20 12.48 9.53
C HIS A 257 -5.04 13.11 10.34
N GLY A 258 -5.00 14.45 10.41
CA GLY A 258 -3.91 15.17 11.11
C GLY A 258 -2.68 15.50 10.25
N ALA A 259 -2.46 14.77 9.16
CA ALA A 259 -1.33 14.90 8.23
C ALA A 259 -1.46 16.09 7.26
N ARG A 260 -1.60 17.30 7.79
CA ARG A 260 -1.90 18.53 7.02
C ARG A 260 -0.81 18.86 6.02
N THR A 261 0.44 18.61 6.38
CA THR A 261 1.60 18.96 5.52
C THR A 261 1.79 18.00 4.35
N TRP A 262 1.14 16.83 4.38
CA TRP A 262 1.21 15.82 3.32
C TRP A 262 0.10 15.96 2.28
N SER A 263 -0.93 16.76 2.58
CA SER A 263 -2.08 16.94 1.72
C SER A 263 -1.69 17.57 0.37
N VAL A 264 -1.96 16.86 -0.71
CA VAL A 264 -1.65 17.30 -2.08
C VAL A 264 -2.44 18.55 -2.43
N GLN A 265 -1.79 19.52 -3.06
CA GLN A 265 -2.46 20.72 -3.60
C GLN A 265 -3.03 20.44 -4.99
N ASP A 266 -4.02 19.56 -5.08
CA ASP A 266 -4.65 19.14 -6.34
C ASP A 266 -5.94 19.90 -6.67
N GLY A 267 -6.32 20.88 -5.83
CA GLY A 267 -7.56 21.65 -5.98
C GLY A 267 -8.82 20.82 -5.75
N LEU A 268 -8.69 19.53 -5.38
CA LEU A 268 -9.80 18.72 -4.90
C LEU A 268 -10.09 19.14 -3.46
N GLY A 269 -11.34 19.55 -3.21
CA GLY A 269 -11.82 19.71 -1.85
C GLY A 269 -11.74 18.39 -1.10
N SER A 270 -11.68 18.42 0.23
CA SER A 270 -11.72 17.21 1.06
C SER A 270 -13.14 16.65 1.10
N ASP A 271 -13.48 15.74 0.18
CA ASP A 271 -14.65 14.87 0.27
C ASP A 271 -14.22 13.39 0.33
N ILE A 272 -15.10 12.50 0.81
CA ILE A 272 -14.73 11.07 1.00
C ILE A 272 -14.26 10.44 -0.32
N ASP A 273 -14.87 10.83 -1.44
CA ASP A 273 -14.50 10.34 -2.77
C ASP A 273 -13.10 10.83 -3.21
N SER A 274 -12.70 12.04 -2.82
CA SER A 274 -11.35 12.56 -3.09
C SER A 274 -10.29 11.86 -2.27
N ASP A 275 -10.63 11.45 -1.05
CA ASP A 275 -9.69 10.87 -0.09
C ASP A 275 -9.56 9.35 -0.25
N GLN A 276 -10.56 8.68 -0.82
CA GLN A 276 -10.57 7.24 -1.12
C GLN A 276 -10.61 6.94 -2.63
N PRO A 277 -9.67 7.42 -3.46
CA PRO A 277 -9.75 7.29 -4.92
C PRO A 277 -9.80 5.84 -5.39
N THR A 278 -9.09 4.94 -4.71
CA THR A 278 -9.08 3.50 -5.00
C THR A 278 -10.37 2.82 -4.59
N GLY A 279 -11.15 3.40 -3.67
CA GLY A 279 -12.33 2.74 -3.08
C GLY A 279 -12.01 1.51 -2.24
N LEU A 280 -10.73 1.23 -1.98
CA LEU A 280 -10.32 0.19 -1.05
C LEU A 280 -10.68 0.61 0.37
N VAL A 281 -11.25 -0.29 1.15
CA VAL A 281 -11.37 -0.15 2.60
C VAL A 281 -10.70 -1.35 3.22
N VAL A 282 -9.61 -1.10 3.93
CA VAL A 282 -8.79 -2.15 4.53
C VAL A 282 -8.92 -2.08 6.04
N GLY A 283 -9.14 -3.22 6.69
CA GLY A 283 -9.34 -3.27 8.14
C GLY A 283 -10.53 -2.41 8.56
N ARG A 284 -10.38 -1.52 9.56
CA ARG A 284 -11.41 -0.53 9.90
C ARG A 284 -11.06 0.86 9.34
N GLY A 285 -10.59 0.89 8.10
CA GLY A 285 -10.20 2.10 7.39
C GLY A 285 -8.73 2.48 7.57
N GLY A 286 -7.85 1.49 7.69
CA GLY A 286 -6.40 1.71 7.72
C GLY A 286 -5.74 1.25 6.42
N ASP A 287 -4.69 0.43 6.51
CA ASP A 287 -3.83 0.07 5.39
C ASP A 287 -3.40 -1.41 5.38
N VAL A 288 -3.07 -1.91 4.17
CA VAL A 288 -2.27 -3.13 3.98
C VAL A 288 -0.83 -2.71 3.69
N GLN A 289 0.09 -3.15 4.54
CA GLN A 289 1.52 -3.02 4.34
C GLN A 289 2.14 -4.37 3.97
N ILE A 290 2.97 -4.38 2.94
CA ILE A 290 3.65 -5.57 2.43
C ILE A 290 5.14 -5.33 2.59
N PHE A 291 5.83 -6.26 3.24
CA PHE A 291 7.25 -6.19 3.49
C PHE A 291 8.00 -7.24 2.68
N SER A 292 9.11 -6.84 2.08
CA SER A 292 9.99 -7.73 1.31
C SER A 292 11.42 -7.72 1.83
N CYS A 293 12.16 -8.79 1.56
CA CYS A 293 13.58 -8.84 1.87
C CYS A 293 14.38 -7.89 0.96
N PRO A 294 15.28 -7.06 1.50
CA PRO A 294 16.12 -6.19 0.67
C PRO A 294 17.21 -6.94 -0.11
N GLU A 295 17.64 -8.11 0.38
CA GLU A 295 18.65 -8.95 -0.27
C GLU A 295 18.10 -9.64 -1.53
N ASP A 296 16.88 -10.17 -1.45
CA ASP A 296 16.17 -10.77 -2.59
C ASP A 296 14.66 -10.47 -2.50
N PRO A 297 14.09 -9.64 -3.39
CA PRO A 297 12.65 -9.35 -3.43
C PRO A 297 11.76 -10.57 -3.70
N ARG A 298 12.34 -11.74 -4.03
CA ARG A 298 11.63 -13.01 -4.24
C ARG A 298 11.55 -13.88 -2.99
N HIS A 299 12.28 -13.55 -1.93
CA HIS A 299 12.07 -14.22 -0.64
C HIS A 299 10.62 -14.00 -0.15
N PRO A 300 10.10 -14.88 0.71
CA PRO A 300 8.75 -14.77 1.23
C PRO A 300 8.46 -13.38 1.81
N ILE A 301 7.28 -12.84 1.50
CA ILE A 301 6.81 -11.56 2.02
C ILE A 301 6.24 -11.69 3.45
N HIS A 302 6.00 -10.55 4.08
CA HIS A 302 5.16 -10.44 5.27
C HIS A 302 4.06 -9.43 4.99
N VAL A 303 2.84 -9.70 5.43
CA VAL A 303 1.68 -8.83 5.20
C VAL A 303 1.19 -8.33 6.56
N LEU A 304 0.93 -7.03 6.66
CA LEU A 304 0.44 -6.41 7.88
C LEU A 304 -0.79 -5.58 7.53
N VAL A 305 -1.89 -5.87 8.18
CA VAL A 305 -3.06 -4.98 8.18
C VAL A 305 -3.00 -4.14 9.45
N GLN A 306 -3.04 -2.82 9.31
CA GLN A 306 -3.22 -1.90 10.41
C GLN A 306 -4.54 -1.19 10.21
N GLY A 307 -5.45 -1.26 11.17
CA GLY A 307 -6.76 -0.61 11.08
C GLY A 307 -7.55 -0.78 12.35
#